data_AF-A0A956F0S6-F1
#
_entry.id   AF-A0A956F0S6-F1
#
_cell.length_a   1.000
_cell.length_b   1.000
_cell.length_c   1.000
_cell.angle_alpha   90.00
_cell.angle_beta   90.00
_cell.angle_gamma   90.00
#
_symmetry.space_group_name_H-M   'P 1'
#
loop_
_entity.id
_entity.type
_entity.pdbx_description
1 polymer ?
#
loop_
_entity_poly.entity_id
_entity_poly.type
_entity_poly.pdbx_seq_one_letter_code
_entity_poly.pdbx_strand_id
1 'polypeptide(L)'
;MNRRSLASRGGASLGVLGLGLCVLGGPAACGSNPEVTSGSGGAGGAGYVCDLPEAKPSSYVEQREPCADHNPLRNAYFGDLHVHTRLSFDAYADQTRVGPREAYRFAKGDPISVAPLDADGQGTQMLQLKRPLDFVAVTDHAEFLGEVLACITPGATGYDSEFCQSYRIGGPAAVQNIAIPLSSPDPKRRKELCGDDGKGCESLARDGWKTLIDAAEEAYDKTASCSFTALIGYEWTGATGVSNLHRNVIFKNDRVLEYPVTYMETPKPQELWARLECECRRAIDGCEVLAIPHNSNLSNGKMFIPEYPGTSSIEEEREQAKLRGAMEPLVEVFQHKGSSECSYEQSSNYGEVDEQCRFEQFREGMDCGDETGGLGMINSGCVSRYDFVRGALLT
;
A
#
# COMPACT_ATOMS: atom_id res chain seq x y z
N MET A 1 -24.44 44.04 -16.79
CA MET A 1 -23.15 43.34 -16.60
C MET A 1 -23.45 41.96 -16.04
N ASN A 2 -23.28 40.93 -16.88
CA ASN A 2 -23.81 39.58 -16.66
C ASN A 2 -23.01 38.80 -15.61
N ARG A 3 -23.69 38.37 -14.54
CA ARG A 3 -23.28 37.25 -13.69
C ARG A 3 -23.50 35.96 -14.47
N ARG A 4 -22.46 35.15 -14.67
CA ARG A 4 -22.60 33.75 -15.10
C ARG A 4 -22.38 32.85 -13.89
N SER A 5 -23.45 32.17 -13.54
CA SER A 5 -23.52 31.00 -12.65
C SER A 5 -22.57 29.91 -13.14
N LEU A 6 -21.63 29.48 -12.30
CA LEU A 6 -20.91 28.22 -12.48
C LEU A 6 -21.80 27.11 -11.91
N ALA A 7 -22.39 26.34 -12.83
CA ALA A 7 -23.09 25.11 -12.50
C ALA A 7 -22.08 24.08 -11.96
N SER A 8 -22.41 23.51 -10.80
CA SER A 8 -21.75 22.36 -10.20
C SER A 8 -21.72 21.18 -11.18
N ARG A 9 -20.52 20.73 -11.56
CA ARG A 9 -20.33 19.40 -12.16
C ARG A 9 -20.19 18.40 -11.01
N GLY A 10 -21.05 17.39 -11.02
CA GLY A 10 -21.18 16.42 -9.95
C GLY A 10 -19.89 15.67 -9.66
N GLY A 11 -19.42 15.78 -8.43
CA GLY A 11 -18.61 14.74 -7.81
C GLY A 11 -19.50 13.55 -7.53
N ALA A 12 -19.06 12.36 -7.92
CA ALA A 12 -19.68 11.12 -7.51
C ALA A 12 -19.45 10.98 -5.99
N SER A 13 -20.43 11.43 -5.21
CA SER A 13 -20.55 11.11 -3.81
C SER A 13 -20.73 9.59 -3.73
N LEU A 14 -19.85 8.86 -3.03
CA LEU A 14 -20.14 7.50 -2.59
C LEU A 14 -21.43 7.59 -1.75
N GLY A 15 -22.54 7.18 -2.35
CA GLY A 15 -23.82 7.06 -1.67
C GLY A 15 -23.71 5.96 -0.63
N VAL A 16 -23.77 6.36 0.64
CA VAL A 16 -23.99 5.47 1.78
C VAL A 16 -25.34 4.79 1.59
N LEU A 17 -25.33 3.55 1.09
CA LEU A 17 -26.46 2.65 1.20
C LEU A 17 -26.35 1.95 2.56
N GLY A 18 -27.09 2.50 3.53
CA GLY A 18 -27.35 1.82 4.79
C GLY A 18 -28.09 0.52 4.53
N LEU A 19 -27.42 -0.61 4.72
CA LEU A 19 -28.08 -1.89 4.87
C LEU A 19 -28.27 -2.17 6.36
N GLY A 20 -29.54 -2.29 6.75
CA GLY A 20 -29.96 -2.67 8.09
C GLY A 20 -29.39 -4.03 8.49
N LEU A 21 -28.67 -4.04 9.60
CA LEU A 21 -28.22 -5.23 10.30
C LEU A 21 -29.45 -5.88 10.95
N CYS A 22 -29.97 -6.97 10.37
CA CYS A 22 -30.93 -7.83 11.05
C CYS A 22 -30.20 -8.64 12.13
N VAL A 23 -30.26 -8.15 13.36
CA VAL A 23 -29.92 -8.89 14.58
C VAL A 23 -31.00 -9.95 14.81
N LEU A 24 -30.61 -11.22 14.77
CA LEU A 24 -31.37 -12.30 15.39
C LEU A 24 -30.48 -12.97 16.44
N GLY A 25 -30.74 -12.62 17.70
CA GLY A 25 -30.17 -13.27 18.87
C GLY A 25 -30.93 -14.54 19.25
N GLY A 26 -30.21 -15.50 19.84
CA GLY A 26 -30.74 -16.67 20.52
C GLY A 26 -29.61 -17.51 21.14
N PRO A 27 -29.66 -17.89 22.43
CA PRO A 27 -28.48 -18.28 23.21
C PRO A 27 -28.25 -19.79 23.23
N ALA A 28 -26.99 -20.22 23.31
CA ALA A 28 -26.65 -21.60 23.70
C ALA A 28 -25.29 -21.70 24.41
N ALA A 29 -25.40 -21.80 25.74
CA ALA A 29 -24.63 -22.58 26.72
C ALA A 29 -23.14 -22.92 26.50
N CYS A 30 -22.35 -22.54 27.52
CA CYS A 30 -21.05 -23.09 27.87
C CYS A 30 -21.08 -24.62 28.08
N GLY A 31 -20.01 -25.30 27.64
CA GLY A 31 -19.75 -26.71 27.95
C GLY A 31 -18.33 -27.16 27.57
N SER A 32 -17.47 -27.23 28.59
CA SER A 32 -16.27 -28.08 28.82
C SER A 32 -15.41 -28.61 27.65
N ASN A 33 -14.11 -28.29 27.73
CA ASN A 33 -12.96 -28.91 27.07
C ASN A 33 -12.93 -30.46 27.13
N PRO A 34 -12.35 -31.10 26.09
CA PRO A 34 -11.47 -32.23 26.27
C PRO A 34 -10.01 -31.90 25.89
N GLU A 35 -9.11 -32.58 26.59
CA GLU A 35 -7.65 -32.47 26.52
C GLU A 35 -7.08 -32.68 25.10
N VAL A 36 -6.21 -31.77 24.68
CA VAL A 36 -5.37 -31.93 23.48
C VAL A 36 -4.06 -32.57 23.91
N THR A 37 -3.87 -33.83 23.52
CA THR A 37 -2.59 -34.52 23.57
C THR A 37 -1.62 -33.92 22.55
N SER A 38 -0.40 -33.70 23.03
CA SER A 38 0.78 -33.15 22.33
C SER A 38 1.00 -33.66 20.90
N GLY A 39 0.96 -32.74 19.94
CA GLY A 39 1.57 -32.87 18.62
C GLY A 39 2.40 -31.61 18.34
N SER A 40 3.71 -31.77 18.26
CA SER A 40 4.69 -30.72 17.98
C SER A 40 4.44 -30.04 16.63
N GLY A 41 4.17 -28.74 16.63
CA GLY A 41 4.08 -27.92 15.41
C GLY A 41 3.19 -26.69 15.61
N GLY A 42 3.73 -25.65 16.22
CA GLY A 42 3.02 -24.38 16.43
C GLY A 42 4.01 -23.27 16.73
N ALA A 43 4.42 -22.55 15.69
CA ALA A 43 5.16 -21.32 15.78
C ALA A 43 4.26 -20.24 16.42
N GLY A 44 4.54 -19.91 17.66
CA GLY A 44 4.01 -18.74 18.35
C GLY A 44 5.18 -17.96 18.93
N GLY A 45 5.35 -16.71 18.50
CA GLY A 45 6.13 -15.72 19.24
C GLY A 45 7.65 -15.69 19.02
N ALA A 46 8.14 -15.88 17.79
CA ALA A 46 9.47 -15.39 17.43
C ALA A 46 9.30 -14.35 16.33
N GLY A 47 9.53 -13.07 16.66
CA GLY A 47 9.67 -12.03 15.64
C GLY A 47 10.75 -12.44 14.64
N TYR A 48 10.64 -12.00 13.39
CA TYR A 48 11.63 -12.30 12.37
C TYR A 48 13.03 -11.83 12.83
N VAL A 49 13.95 -12.77 13.04
CA VAL A 49 15.34 -12.48 13.43
C VAL A 49 16.23 -12.60 12.21
N CYS A 50 16.99 -11.55 11.93
CA CYS A 50 17.98 -11.55 10.86
C CYS A 50 19.35 -12.00 11.40
N ASP A 51 19.80 -13.19 10.98
CA ASP A 51 21.11 -13.73 11.35
C ASP A 51 22.26 -13.22 10.47
N LEU A 52 21.97 -12.34 9.51
CA LEU A 52 22.98 -11.73 8.65
C LEU A 52 23.67 -10.55 9.34
N PRO A 53 24.98 -10.33 9.08
CA PRO A 53 25.69 -9.18 9.63
C PRO A 53 25.06 -7.88 9.17
N GLU A 54 25.30 -6.80 9.91
CA GLU A 54 24.82 -5.46 9.52
C GLU A 54 25.23 -5.09 8.09
N ALA A 55 24.32 -4.41 7.40
CA ALA A 55 24.53 -3.96 6.04
C ALA A 55 25.74 -3.01 6.00
N LYS A 56 26.67 -3.27 5.09
CA LYS A 56 27.77 -2.34 4.86
C LYS A 56 27.23 -1.08 4.18
N PRO A 57 27.80 0.11 4.46
CA PRO A 57 27.48 1.29 3.67
C PRO A 57 27.74 1.02 2.19
N SER A 58 26.67 1.05 1.40
CA SER A 58 26.70 0.79 -0.04
C SER A 58 27.01 2.10 -0.78
N SER A 59 27.99 2.06 -1.68
CA SER A 59 28.11 3.08 -2.74
C SER A 59 27.05 2.80 -3.79
N TYR A 60 26.52 3.83 -4.44
CA TYR A 60 25.56 3.66 -5.55
C TYR A 60 26.10 2.68 -6.61
N VAL A 61 25.44 1.53 -6.78
CA VAL A 61 25.93 0.40 -7.60
C VAL A 61 25.34 0.35 -9.01
N GLU A 62 24.33 1.16 -9.29
CA GLU A 62 23.68 1.13 -10.61
C GLU A 62 24.59 1.72 -11.69
N GLN A 63 24.66 1.03 -12.82
CA GLN A 63 25.40 1.49 -14.00
C GLN A 63 24.60 2.57 -14.73
N ARG A 64 24.99 3.84 -14.55
CA ARG A 64 24.44 4.99 -15.27
C ARG A 64 25.51 6.05 -15.52
N GLU A 65 25.28 6.91 -16.50
CA GLU A 65 26.09 8.11 -16.68
C GLU A 65 25.67 9.19 -15.67
N PRO A 66 26.62 9.99 -15.14
CA PRO A 66 26.27 11.18 -14.37
C PRO A 66 25.41 12.13 -15.20
N CYS A 67 24.36 12.68 -14.59
CA CYS A 67 23.48 13.64 -15.25
C CYS A 67 24.28 14.89 -15.66
N ALA A 68 24.09 15.34 -16.90
CA ALA A 68 24.73 16.53 -17.44
C ALA A 68 24.34 17.80 -16.67
N ASP A 69 23.10 17.86 -16.17
CA ASP A 69 22.57 18.96 -15.34
C ASP A 69 22.73 18.68 -13.83
N HIS A 70 23.90 18.19 -13.42
CA HIS A 70 24.19 17.98 -12.01
C HIS A 70 24.42 19.31 -11.27
N ASN A 71 23.54 19.62 -10.33
CA ASN A 71 23.67 20.76 -9.44
C ASN A 71 24.18 20.33 -8.06
N PRO A 72 25.32 20.84 -7.56
CA PRO A 72 25.81 20.50 -6.21
C PRO A 72 24.86 20.93 -5.08
N LEU A 73 23.93 21.86 -5.35
CA LEU A 73 22.87 22.28 -4.42
C LEU A 73 21.57 21.48 -4.58
N ARG A 74 21.57 20.44 -5.42
CA ARG A 74 20.41 19.61 -5.83
C ARG A 74 19.42 20.35 -6.72
N ASN A 75 18.67 19.58 -7.49
CA ASN A 75 17.57 20.05 -8.33
C ASN A 75 16.23 19.69 -7.67
N ALA A 76 15.20 20.48 -7.95
CA ALA A 76 13.83 20.16 -7.57
C ALA A 76 13.17 19.33 -8.68
N TYR A 77 12.59 18.20 -8.31
CA TYR A 77 11.90 17.27 -9.21
C TYR A 77 10.46 17.06 -8.74
N PHE A 78 9.55 16.84 -9.69
CA PHE A 78 8.13 16.65 -9.48
C PHE A 78 7.72 15.29 -10.05
N GLY A 79 7.13 14.45 -9.21
CA GLY A 79 6.80 13.08 -9.55
C GLY A 79 5.75 12.49 -8.64
N ASP A 80 5.48 11.20 -8.86
CA ASP A 80 4.47 10.45 -8.13
C ASP A 80 5.07 9.12 -7.63
N LEU A 81 4.90 8.81 -6.36
CA LEU A 81 5.43 7.58 -5.74
C LEU A 81 4.33 6.54 -5.46
N HIS A 82 3.11 6.80 -5.90
CA HIS A 82 1.93 6.01 -5.54
C HIS A 82 1.00 5.87 -6.74
N VAL A 83 1.34 4.95 -7.64
CA VAL A 83 0.59 4.72 -8.90
C VAL A 83 0.23 3.25 -9.05
N HIS A 84 -1.05 2.96 -9.21
CA HIS A 84 -1.55 1.62 -9.50
C HIS A 84 -1.90 1.47 -10.98
N THR A 85 -1.79 0.24 -11.46
CA THR A 85 -2.04 -0.20 -12.84
C THR A 85 -3.02 -1.37 -12.83
N ARG A 86 -3.30 -1.94 -13.99
CA ARG A 86 -4.14 -3.14 -14.13
C ARG A 86 -3.64 -4.37 -13.34
N LEU A 87 -2.41 -4.35 -12.81
CA LEU A 87 -1.87 -5.44 -11.99
C LEU A 87 -2.27 -5.31 -10.51
N SER A 88 -2.71 -4.13 -10.08
CA SER A 88 -3.30 -3.94 -8.76
C SER A 88 -4.75 -4.41 -8.71
N PHE A 89 -5.15 -4.98 -7.58
CA PHE A 89 -6.49 -5.55 -7.44
C PHE A 89 -7.61 -4.50 -7.47
N ASP A 90 -7.34 -3.36 -6.86
CA ASP A 90 -8.29 -2.26 -6.72
C ASP A 90 -8.46 -1.51 -8.04
N ALA A 91 -7.35 -1.19 -8.71
CA ALA A 91 -7.34 -0.46 -9.97
C ALA A 91 -7.98 -1.28 -11.10
N TYR A 92 -7.70 -2.59 -11.20
CA TYR A 92 -8.37 -3.42 -12.21
C TYR A 92 -9.88 -3.53 -11.93
N ALA A 93 -10.27 -3.74 -10.67
CA ALA A 93 -11.67 -3.76 -10.28
C ALA A 93 -12.36 -2.40 -10.55
N ASP A 94 -11.65 -1.29 -10.43
CA ASP A 94 -12.08 0.06 -10.80
C ASP A 94 -11.79 0.41 -12.27
N GLN A 95 -11.87 -0.59 -13.16
CA GLN A 95 -11.83 -0.43 -14.62
C GLN A 95 -10.51 0.07 -15.21
N THR A 96 -9.43 0.17 -14.44
CA THR A 96 -8.10 0.47 -15.00
C THR A 96 -7.60 -0.72 -15.82
N ARG A 97 -7.29 -0.48 -17.10
CA ARG A 97 -6.72 -1.46 -18.04
C ARG A 97 -5.31 -1.10 -18.51
N VAL A 98 -4.84 0.08 -18.10
CA VAL A 98 -3.49 0.61 -18.34
C VAL A 98 -2.48 -0.27 -17.61
N GLY A 99 -1.46 -0.74 -18.32
CA GLY A 99 -0.35 -1.50 -17.75
C GLY A 99 0.80 -0.63 -17.24
N PRO A 100 1.81 -1.25 -16.59
CA PRO A 100 2.97 -0.52 -16.06
C PRO A 100 3.76 0.27 -17.11
N ARG A 101 3.98 -0.30 -18.31
CA ARG A 101 4.70 0.40 -19.39
C ARG A 101 3.92 1.63 -19.87
N GLU A 102 2.60 1.50 -20.02
CA GLU A 102 1.73 2.60 -20.39
C GLU A 102 1.67 3.68 -19.32
N ALA A 103 1.70 3.31 -18.03
CA ALA A 103 1.76 4.27 -16.92
C ALA A 103 3.04 5.13 -16.98
N TYR A 104 4.21 4.54 -17.24
CA TYR A 104 5.44 5.31 -17.42
C TYR A 104 5.44 6.16 -18.70
N ARG A 105 4.81 5.69 -19.77
CA ARG A 105 4.62 6.51 -20.98
C ARG A 105 3.73 7.72 -20.70
N PHE A 106 2.64 7.53 -19.95
CA PHE A 106 1.78 8.63 -19.51
C PHE A 106 2.53 9.65 -18.67
N ALA A 107 3.35 9.18 -17.73
CA ALA A 107 4.21 10.03 -16.91
C ALA A 107 5.18 10.88 -17.76
N LYS A 108 5.70 10.31 -18.86
CA LYS A 108 6.54 10.99 -19.85
C LYS A 108 5.77 11.89 -20.83
N GLY A 109 4.45 11.96 -20.71
CA GLY A 109 3.59 12.85 -21.47
C GLY A 109 2.84 12.22 -22.65
N ASP A 110 2.93 10.91 -22.86
CA ASP A 110 2.09 10.23 -23.85
C ASP A 110 0.62 10.19 -23.39
N PRO A 111 -0.36 10.18 -24.31
CA PRO A 111 -1.74 10.00 -23.92
C PRO A 111 -2.07 8.53 -23.60
N ILE A 112 -3.02 8.30 -22.70
CA ILE A 112 -3.58 6.98 -22.37
C ILE A 112 -5.11 6.99 -22.44
N SER A 113 -5.69 5.82 -22.71
CA SER A 113 -7.12 5.56 -22.59
C SER A 113 -7.46 5.01 -21.22
N VAL A 114 -8.41 5.63 -20.53
CA VAL A 114 -8.92 5.20 -19.21
C VAL A 114 -10.43 5.01 -19.25
N ALA A 115 -10.99 4.57 -18.11
CA ALA A 115 -12.41 4.38 -17.91
C ALA A 115 -13.25 5.62 -18.30
N PRO A 116 -14.53 5.46 -18.69
CA PRO A 116 -15.29 4.20 -18.72
C PRO A 116 -14.84 3.27 -19.86
N LEU A 117 -15.10 1.98 -19.71
CA LEU A 117 -14.76 0.96 -20.72
C LEU A 117 -15.86 0.80 -21.77
N ASP A 118 -15.47 0.49 -23.01
CA ASP A 118 -16.39 0.05 -24.06
C ASP A 118 -16.74 -1.45 -23.96
N ALA A 119 -17.49 -1.95 -24.93
CA ALA A 119 -17.92 -3.35 -24.99
C ALA A 119 -16.74 -4.35 -25.14
N ASP A 120 -15.59 -3.90 -25.65
CA ASP A 120 -14.38 -4.70 -25.82
C ASP A 120 -13.40 -4.52 -24.63
N GLY A 121 -13.84 -3.83 -23.58
CA GLY A 121 -13.07 -3.59 -22.37
C GLY A 121 -11.95 -2.55 -22.54
N GLN A 122 -12.02 -1.69 -23.57
CA GLN A 122 -11.03 -0.64 -23.81
C GLN A 122 -11.48 0.69 -23.20
N GLY A 123 -10.52 1.47 -22.69
CA GLY A 123 -10.80 2.80 -22.17
C GLY A 123 -11.30 3.74 -23.26
N THR A 124 -12.37 4.48 -22.97
CA THR A 124 -13.00 5.42 -23.92
C THR A 124 -12.60 6.87 -23.69
N GLN A 125 -12.03 7.19 -22.52
CA GLN A 125 -11.59 8.53 -22.20
C GLN A 125 -10.09 8.66 -22.39
N MET A 126 -9.67 9.54 -23.30
CA MET A 126 -8.26 9.88 -23.50
C MET A 126 -7.81 10.95 -22.51
N LEU A 127 -6.72 10.67 -21.79
CA LEU A 127 -6.05 11.60 -20.87
C LEU A 127 -4.59 11.80 -21.28
N GLN A 128 -4.07 13.00 -21.04
CA GLN A 128 -2.66 13.33 -21.23
C GLN A 128 -2.25 14.37 -20.18
N LEU A 129 -1.07 14.21 -19.59
CA LEU A 129 -0.51 15.22 -18.69
C LEU A 129 -0.16 16.50 -19.46
N LYS A 130 -0.46 17.67 -18.88
CA LYS A 130 -0.05 18.97 -19.45
C LYS A 130 1.47 19.16 -19.42
N ARG A 131 2.13 18.54 -18.45
CA ARG A 131 3.58 18.55 -18.27
C ARG A 131 4.00 17.13 -17.85
N PRO A 132 5.02 16.54 -18.47
CA PRO A 132 5.62 15.29 -18.00
C PRO A 132 6.12 15.39 -16.56
N LEU A 133 6.13 14.27 -15.86
CA LEU A 133 6.75 14.12 -14.54
C LEU A 133 8.24 13.85 -14.69
N ASP A 134 9.01 14.23 -13.68
CA ASP A 134 10.45 13.97 -13.61
C ASP A 134 10.74 12.54 -13.11
N PHE A 135 9.85 12.00 -12.26
CA PHE A 135 9.95 10.63 -11.77
C PHE A 135 8.60 9.99 -11.46
N VAL A 136 8.52 8.66 -11.54
CA VAL A 136 7.36 7.87 -11.08
C VAL A 136 7.81 6.56 -10.45
N ALA A 137 7.09 6.10 -9.42
CA ALA A 137 7.07 4.71 -8.98
C ALA A 137 5.69 4.11 -9.26
N VAL A 138 5.63 2.98 -9.96
CA VAL A 138 4.42 2.14 -10.00
C VAL A 138 4.45 1.23 -8.78
N THR A 139 3.42 1.29 -7.95
CA THR A 139 3.33 0.63 -6.65
C THR A 139 2.05 -0.20 -6.55
N ASP A 140 1.87 -1.14 -7.48
CA ASP A 140 0.76 -2.10 -7.41
C ASP A 140 0.80 -2.91 -6.10
N HIS A 141 -0.38 -3.29 -5.57
CA HIS A 141 -0.50 -4.08 -4.34
C HIS A 141 0.18 -5.45 -4.48
N ALA A 142 1.17 -5.74 -3.64
CA ALA A 142 1.97 -6.96 -3.70
C ALA A 142 1.20 -8.23 -3.30
N GLU A 143 0.22 -8.09 -2.41
CA GLU A 143 -0.49 -9.19 -1.76
C GLU A 143 -1.23 -10.07 -2.76
N PHE A 144 -1.73 -9.48 -3.85
CA PHE A 144 -2.60 -10.16 -4.81
C PHE A 144 -2.08 -10.14 -6.24
N LEU A 145 -0.79 -9.83 -6.48
CA LEU A 145 -0.24 -9.84 -7.85
C LEU A 145 -0.52 -11.17 -8.58
N GLY A 146 -0.34 -12.30 -7.88
CA GLY A 146 -0.59 -13.63 -8.44
C GLY A 146 -2.08 -13.91 -8.69
N GLU A 147 -2.93 -13.58 -7.72
CA GLU A 147 -4.39 -13.74 -7.78
C GLU A 147 -5.02 -12.86 -8.87
N VAL A 148 -4.58 -11.62 -9.01
CA VAL A 148 -5.01 -10.72 -10.08
C VAL A 148 -4.62 -11.32 -11.43
N LEU A 149 -3.36 -11.74 -11.61
CA LEU A 149 -2.90 -12.37 -12.85
C LEU A 149 -3.64 -13.67 -13.17
N ALA A 150 -3.93 -14.49 -12.16
CA ALA A 150 -4.77 -15.68 -12.30
C ALA A 150 -6.16 -15.33 -12.83
N CYS A 151 -6.75 -14.25 -12.31
CA CYS A 151 -8.07 -13.80 -12.75
C CYS A 151 -8.09 -13.05 -14.08
N ILE A 152 -7.00 -12.42 -14.54
CA ILE A 152 -7.05 -11.59 -15.76
C ILE A 152 -6.34 -12.21 -16.96
N THR A 153 -5.66 -13.34 -16.79
CA THR A 153 -4.91 -14.02 -17.85
C THR A 153 -5.70 -15.23 -18.36
N PRO A 154 -6.25 -15.20 -19.59
CA PRO A 154 -6.95 -16.34 -20.16
C PRO A 154 -6.07 -17.60 -20.15
N GLY A 155 -6.61 -18.70 -19.63
CA GLY A 155 -5.91 -19.98 -19.51
C GLY A 155 -5.04 -20.15 -18.26
N ALA A 156 -4.91 -19.13 -17.41
CA ALA A 156 -4.28 -19.30 -16.10
C ALA A 156 -5.16 -20.14 -15.16
N THR A 157 -4.51 -20.85 -14.22
CA THR A 157 -5.23 -21.56 -13.16
C THR A 157 -6.07 -20.57 -12.35
N GLY A 158 -7.36 -20.86 -12.18
CA GLY A 158 -8.31 -20.00 -11.48
C GLY A 158 -9.04 -19.00 -12.39
N TYR A 159 -8.62 -18.78 -13.64
CA TYR A 159 -9.27 -17.83 -14.55
C TYR A 159 -10.78 -18.06 -14.69
N ASP A 160 -11.19 -19.33 -14.81
CA ASP A 160 -12.61 -19.72 -14.98
C ASP A 160 -13.37 -19.89 -13.65
N SER A 161 -12.73 -19.68 -12.50
CA SER A 161 -13.39 -19.77 -11.19
C SER A 161 -14.53 -18.75 -11.04
N GLU A 162 -15.52 -19.07 -10.20
CA GLU A 162 -16.60 -18.13 -9.87
C GLU A 162 -16.05 -16.85 -9.25
N PHE A 163 -15.02 -16.99 -8.41
CA PHE A 163 -14.32 -15.85 -7.83
C PHE A 163 -13.73 -14.92 -8.90
N CYS A 164 -12.97 -15.45 -9.87
CA CYS A 164 -12.35 -14.61 -10.89
C CYS A 164 -13.37 -14.03 -11.88
N GLN A 165 -14.44 -14.77 -12.19
CA GLN A 165 -15.56 -14.22 -12.97
C GLN A 165 -16.20 -13.04 -12.24
N SER A 166 -16.47 -13.17 -10.94
CA SER A 166 -17.00 -12.09 -10.11
C SER A 166 -16.04 -10.91 -9.99
N TYR A 167 -14.75 -11.18 -9.80
CA TYR A 167 -13.72 -10.14 -9.73
C TYR A 167 -13.62 -9.33 -11.04
N ARG A 168 -13.71 -9.99 -12.20
CA ARG A 168 -13.68 -9.31 -13.51
C ARG A 168 -14.92 -8.46 -13.81
N ILE A 169 -16.06 -8.69 -13.15
CA ILE A 169 -17.21 -7.77 -13.19
C ILE A 169 -16.81 -6.39 -12.62
N GLY A 170 -15.90 -6.38 -11.65
CA GLY A 170 -15.35 -5.17 -11.05
C GLY A 170 -16.30 -4.48 -10.07
N GLY A 171 -15.95 -3.24 -9.75
CA GLY A 171 -16.66 -2.39 -8.79
C GLY A 171 -16.36 -2.68 -7.33
N PRO A 172 -17.00 -1.96 -6.40
CA PRO A 172 -16.66 -2.00 -4.97
C PRO A 172 -16.77 -3.39 -4.34
N ALA A 173 -17.70 -4.23 -4.82
CA ALA A 173 -17.86 -5.59 -4.32
C ALA A 173 -16.66 -6.49 -4.68
N ALA A 174 -16.05 -6.31 -5.87
CA ALA A 174 -14.86 -7.04 -6.27
C ALA A 174 -13.65 -6.66 -5.41
N VAL A 175 -13.44 -5.36 -5.18
CA VAL A 175 -12.39 -4.82 -4.29
C VAL A 175 -12.56 -5.37 -2.88
N GLN A 176 -13.76 -5.30 -2.32
CA GLN A 176 -14.05 -5.81 -0.98
C GLN A 176 -13.79 -7.31 -0.89
N ASN A 177 -14.31 -8.09 -1.84
CA ASN A 177 -14.19 -9.54 -1.81
C ASN A 177 -12.73 -9.98 -1.84
N ILE A 178 -11.91 -9.49 -2.78
CA ILE A 178 -10.50 -9.89 -2.82
C ILE A 178 -9.72 -9.44 -1.58
N ALA A 179 -10.02 -8.27 -1.01
CA ALA A 179 -9.33 -7.71 0.16
C ALA A 179 -9.74 -8.33 1.52
N ILE A 180 -10.80 -9.15 1.60
CA ILE A 180 -11.27 -9.76 2.87
C ILE A 180 -10.12 -10.32 3.73
N PRO A 181 -9.17 -11.12 3.19
CA PRO A 181 -8.10 -11.71 3.99
C PRO A 181 -7.23 -10.69 4.72
N LEU A 182 -7.02 -9.49 4.15
CA LEU A 182 -6.16 -8.44 4.72
C LEU A 182 -6.71 -7.87 6.04
N SER A 183 -7.99 -8.08 6.33
CA SER A 183 -8.61 -7.64 7.58
C SER A 183 -8.28 -8.53 8.79
N SER A 184 -7.76 -9.73 8.54
CA SER A 184 -7.38 -10.73 9.55
C SER A 184 -5.97 -10.47 10.10
N PRO A 185 -5.71 -10.69 11.40
CA PRO A 185 -4.35 -10.70 11.94
C PRO A 185 -3.53 -11.93 11.48
N ASP A 186 -4.20 -12.97 10.95
CA ASP A 186 -3.59 -14.12 10.29
C ASP A 186 -4.21 -14.25 8.88
N PRO A 187 -3.77 -13.44 7.91
CA PRO A 187 -4.32 -13.45 6.56
C PRO A 187 -3.97 -14.77 5.86
N LYS A 188 -4.92 -15.32 5.09
CA LYS A 188 -4.72 -16.53 4.29
C LYS A 188 -5.13 -16.29 2.85
N ARG A 189 -4.29 -16.78 1.91
CA ARG A 189 -4.59 -16.75 0.49
C ARG A 189 -5.79 -17.63 0.16
N ARG A 190 -6.48 -17.32 -0.94
CA ARG A 190 -7.66 -18.06 -1.37
C ARG A 190 -7.26 -19.42 -1.90
N LYS A 191 -7.69 -20.48 -1.23
CA LYS A 191 -7.40 -21.87 -1.61
C LYS A 191 -7.82 -22.21 -3.03
N GLU A 192 -8.96 -21.67 -3.47
CA GLU A 192 -9.48 -21.88 -4.83
C GLU A 192 -8.51 -21.38 -5.92
N LEU A 193 -7.73 -20.33 -5.63
CA LEU A 193 -6.75 -19.78 -6.57
C LEU A 193 -5.34 -20.30 -6.33
N CYS A 194 -4.93 -20.33 -5.06
CA CYS A 194 -3.54 -20.54 -4.68
C CYS A 194 -3.27 -21.91 -4.04
N GLY A 195 -4.25 -22.83 -4.04
CA GLY A 195 -4.11 -24.14 -3.42
C GLY A 195 -4.13 -24.11 -1.90
N ASP A 196 -4.12 -25.29 -1.28
CA ASP A 196 -4.24 -25.45 0.17
C ASP A 196 -3.07 -24.84 0.96
N ASP A 197 -1.88 -24.81 0.37
CA ASP A 197 -0.67 -24.22 0.97
C ASP A 197 -0.48 -22.74 0.61
N GLY A 198 -1.36 -22.17 -0.22
CA GLY A 198 -1.31 -20.78 -0.67
C GLY A 198 -0.23 -20.49 -1.72
N LYS A 199 0.52 -21.50 -2.20
CA LYS A 199 1.67 -21.28 -3.09
C LYS A 199 1.35 -21.32 -4.58
N GLY A 200 0.16 -21.77 -4.96
CA GLY A 200 -0.27 -21.85 -6.36
C GLY A 200 -0.24 -20.52 -7.12
N CYS A 201 -0.23 -19.40 -6.40
CA CYS A 201 -0.14 -18.05 -6.98
C CYS A 201 1.30 -17.49 -7.01
N GLU A 202 2.30 -18.15 -6.40
CA GLU A 202 3.67 -17.62 -6.30
C GLU A 202 4.32 -17.40 -7.67
N SER A 203 4.16 -18.34 -8.62
CA SER A 203 4.74 -18.20 -9.97
C SER A 203 4.18 -16.97 -10.68
N LEU A 204 2.86 -16.80 -10.66
CA LEU A 204 2.21 -15.64 -11.28
C LEU A 204 2.62 -14.35 -10.58
N ALA A 205 2.71 -14.34 -9.25
CA ALA A 205 3.17 -13.18 -8.50
C ALA A 205 4.63 -12.81 -8.85
N ARG A 206 5.54 -13.78 -9.05
CA ARG A 206 6.91 -13.54 -9.55
C ARG A 206 6.90 -12.94 -10.94
N ASP A 207 6.06 -13.45 -11.84
CA ASP A 207 5.93 -12.92 -13.20
C ASP A 207 5.39 -11.48 -13.21
N GLY A 208 4.42 -11.19 -12.35
CA GLY A 208 3.88 -9.84 -12.13
C GLY A 208 4.94 -8.89 -11.57
N TRP A 209 5.67 -9.32 -10.54
CA TRP A 209 6.76 -8.53 -9.96
C TRP A 209 7.87 -8.24 -10.98
N LYS A 210 8.28 -9.26 -11.74
CA LYS A 210 9.23 -9.09 -12.84
C LYS A 210 8.72 -8.11 -13.89
N THR A 211 7.43 -8.15 -14.23
CA THR A 211 6.83 -7.21 -15.17
C THR A 211 6.93 -5.76 -14.67
N LEU A 212 6.76 -5.53 -13.36
CA LEU A 212 6.92 -4.21 -12.74
C LEU A 212 8.36 -3.72 -12.78
N ILE A 213 9.32 -4.58 -12.43
CA ILE A 213 10.75 -4.29 -12.51
C ILE A 213 11.15 -3.95 -13.95
N ASP A 214 10.81 -4.81 -14.90
CA ASP A 214 11.17 -4.65 -16.31
C ASP A 214 10.58 -3.34 -16.87
N ALA A 215 9.33 -3.01 -16.51
CA ALA A 215 8.70 -1.77 -16.96
C ALA A 215 9.37 -0.51 -16.40
N ALA A 216 9.83 -0.54 -15.14
CA ALA A 216 10.57 0.57 -14.55
C ALA A 216 11.95 0.73 -15.22
N GLU A 217 12.69 -0.37 -15.35
CA GLU A 217 14.03 -0.38 -15.95
C GLU A 217 14.02 0.06 -17.42
N GLU A 218 13.02 -0.35 -18.20
CA GLU A 218 12.83 0.12 -19.57
C GLU A 218 12.48 1.61 -19.65
N ALA A 219 11.79 2.15 -18.65
CA ALA A 219 11.35 3.54 -18.65
C ALA A 219 12.42 4.53 -18.18
N TYR A 220 13.35 4.06 -17.34
CA TYR A 220 14.39 4.88 -16.70
C TYR A 220 15.48 5.33 -17.69
N ASP A 221 15.70 6.65 -17.79
CA ASP A 221 16.81 7.21 -18.54
C ASP A 221 18.13 7.15 -17.76
N LYS A 222 18.97 6.16 -18.08
CA LYS A 222 20.31 5.96 -17.50
C LYS A 222 21.43 6.70 -18.23
N THR A 223 21.09 7.51 -19.24
CA THR A 223 22.07 8.31 -19.99
C THR A 223 22.34 9.64 -19.29
N ALA A 224 23.36 10.39 -19.73
CA ALA A 224 23.65 11.71 -19.17
C ALA A 224 22.50 12.73 -19.31
N SER A 225 21.45 12.49 -20.12
CA SER A 225 20.29 13.39 -20.16
C SER A 225 19.46 13.35 -18.88
N CYS A 226 19.41 12.22 -18.17
CA CYS A 226 18.60 12.02 -16.96
C CYS A 226 17.18 12.62 -17.09
N SER A 227 16.54 12.39 -18.23
CA SER A 227 15.28 13.03 -18.61
C SER A 227 14.06 12.48 -17.85
N PHE A 228 14.17 11.28 -17.27
CA PHE A 228 13.12 10.66 -16.49
C PHE A 228 13.68 9.60 -15.55
N THR A 229 13.22 9.55 -14.30
CA THR A 229 13.57 8.50 -13.33
C THR A 229 12.38 7.58 -13.06
N ALA A 230 12.50 6.29 -13.37
CA ALA A 230 11.54 5.29 -12.93
C ALA A 230 12.08 4.59 -11.69
N LEU A 231 11.27 4.48 -10.64
CA LEU A 231 11.63 3.81 -9.41
C LEU A 231 10.93 2.45 -9.35
N ILE A 232 11.69 1.42 -8.98
CA ILE A 232 11.13 0.09 -8.72
C ILE A 232 10.46 0.12 -7.34
N GLY A 233 9.20 -0.29 -7.28
CA GLY A 233 8.46 -0.32 -6.03
C GLY A 233 7.18 -1.16 -6.09
N TYR A 234 6.57 -1.37 -4.93
CA TYR A 234 5.29 -2.05 -4.75
C TYR A 234 4.58 -1.50 -3.52
N GLU A 235 3.28 -1.71 -3.40
CA GLU A 235 2.55 -1.41 -2.17
C GLU A 235 2.43 -2.67 -1.28
N TRP A 236 2.82 -2.54 -0.01
CA TRP A 236 2.49 -3.49 1.06
C TRP A 236 1.17 -3.06 1.71
N THR A 237 0.19 -3.95 1.75
CA THR A 237 -1.23 -3.61 1.96
C THR A 237 -1.78 -4.23 3.23
N GLY A 238 -1.50 -3.61 4.37
CA GLY A 238 -2.06 -4.04 5.66
C GLY A 238 -3.40 -3.40 5.98
N ALA A 239 -4.40 -4.19 6.36
CA ALA A 239 -5.75 -3.68 6.63
C ALA A 239 -6.39 -4.27 7.90
N THR A 240 -5.61 -4.68 8.91
CA THR A 240 -6.13 -5.38 10.09
C THR A 240 -7.25 -4.60 10.79
N GLY A 241 -8.41 -5.24 10.97
CA GLY A 241 -9.58 -4.57 11.55
C GLY A 241 -10.16 -3.48 10.66
N VAL A 242 -9.94 -3.55 9.34
CA VAL A 242 -10.41 -2.60 8.32
C VAL A 242 -9.87 -1.18 8.57
N SER A 243 -8.61 -1.12 9.01
CA SER A 243 -7.85 0.10 9.25
C SER A 243 -6.60 0.12 8.38
N ASN A 244 -6.30 1.26 7.76
CA ASN A 244 -5.22 1.37 6.79
C ASN A 244 -3.84 1.31 7.45
N LEU A 245 -2.99 0.38 6.98
CA LEU A 245 -1.57 0.27 7.33
C LEU A 245 -0.70 0.20 6.06
N HIS A 246 -1.15 0.76 4.95
CA HIS A 246 -0.45 0.59 3.68
C HIS A 246 0.89 1.33 3.65
N ARG A 247 1.85 0.79 2.89
CA ARG A 247 3.18 1.38 2.65
C ARG A 247 3.63 1.16 1.22
N ASN A 248 4.08 2.23 0.57
CA ASN A 248 4.81 2.12 -0.69
C ASN A 248 6.29 1.77 -0.41
N VAL A 249 6.72 0.59 -0.82
CA VAL A 249 8.10 0.13 -0.72
C VAL A 249 8.85 0.54 -1.98
N ILE A 250 9.89 1.35 -1.83
CA ILE A 250 10.65 1.96 -2.94
C ILE A 250 12.12 1.55 -2.87
N PHE A 251 12.64 0.98 -3.94
CA PHE A 251 14.04 0.60 -4.07
C PHE A 251 14.87 1.70 -4.72
N LYS A 252 16.12 1.80 -4.29
CA LYS A 252 17.07 2.81 -4.79
C LYS A 252 17.57 2.52 -6.20
N ASN A 253 17.59 1.25 -6.62
CA ASN A 253 18.14 0.76 -7.88
C ASN A 253 17.58 -0.63 -8.25
N ASP A 254 18.17 -1.26 -9.26
CA ASP A 254 17.83 -2.59 -9.79
C ASP A 254 18.23 -3.79 -8.91
N ARG A 255 18.94 -3.56 -7.79
CA ARG A 255 19.16 -4.55 -6.74
C ARG A 255 17.94 -4.61 -5.85
N VAL A 256 17.05 -5.54 -6.17
CA VAL A 256 15.77 -5.72 -5.49
C VAL A 256 15.53 -7.19 -5.11
N LEU A 257 14.50 -7.42 -4.30
CA LEU A 257 14.07 -8.76 -3.91
C LEU A 257 13.56 -9.55 -5.12
N GLU A 258 13.77 -10.87 -5.15
CA GLU A 258 13.20 -11.75 -6.19
C GLU A 258 11.67 -11.89 -6.05
N TYR A 259 11.15 -11.68 -4.84
CA TYR A 259 9.72 -11.71 -4.53
C TYR A 259 9.40 -10.60 -3.52
N PRO A 260 8.34 -9.81 -3.70
CA PRO A 260 7.97 -8.76 -2.75
C PRO A 260 7.66 -9.33 -1.36
N VAL A 261 8.01 -8.58 -0.30
CA VAL A 261 7.52 -8.89 1.03
C VAL A 261 6.05 -8.46 1.09
N THR A 262 5.12 -9.36 1.37
CA THR A 262 3.68 -9.05 1.34
C THR A 262 3.05 -9.14 2.72
N TYR A 263 1.92 -8.44 2.92
CA TYR A 263 1.12 -8.53 4.13
C TYR A 263 0.63 -9.96 4.42
N MET A 264 0.45 -10.80 3.39
CA MET A 264 -0.06 -12.16 3.53
C MET A 264 0.87 -13.06 4.37
N GLU A 265 2.18 -12.87 4.23
CA GLU A 265 3.19 -13.62 4.99
C GLU A 265 3.82 -12.80 6.12
N THR A 266 3.66 -11.48 6.12
CA THR A 266 4.21 -10.55 7.11
C THR A 266 3.13 -9.57 7.58
N PRO A 267 2.14 -9.98 8.40
CA PRO A 267 0.97 -9.17 8.70
C PRO A 267 1.21 -8.02 9.70
N LYS A 268 2.47 -7.61 9.90
CA LYS A 268 2.87 -6.54 10.82
C LYS A 268 3.95 -5.64 10.20
N PRO A 269 3.89 -4.31 10.42
CA PRO A 269 4.93 -3.40 9.94
C PRO A 269 6.35 -3.74 10.43
N GLN A 270 6.48 -4.19 11.69
CA GLN A 270 7.78 -4.62 12.25
C GLN A 270 8.39 -5.80 11.50
N GLU A 271 7.54 -6.73 11.03
CA GLU A 271 7.97 -7.88 10.23
C GLU A 271 8.37 -7.45 8.82
N LEU A 272 7.63 -6.53 8.19
CA LEU A 272 8.02 -5.90 6.93
C LEU A 272 9.40 -5.24 7.04
N TRP A 273 9.61 -4.38 8.03
CA TRP A 273 10.87 -3.66 8.22
C TRP A 273 12.05 -4.63 8.45
N ALA A 274 11.85 -5.64 9.30
CA ALA A 274 12.89 -6.61 9.59
C ALA A 274 13.25 -7.46 8.36
N ARG A 275 12.26 -7.81 7.54
CA ARG A 275 12.46 -8.52 6.26
C ARG A 275 13.19 -7.66 5.24
N LEU A 276 12.82 -6.39 5.08
CA LEU A 276 13.51 -5.46 4.16
C LEU A 276 14.97 -5.21 4.60
N GLU A 277 15.20 -5.06 5.90
CA GLU A 277 16.55 -4.95 6.44
C GLU A 277 17.38 -6.20 6.13
N CYS A 278 16.82 -7.39 6.33
CA CYS A 278 17.57 -8.63 6.16
C CYS A 278 17.73 -9.05 4.71
N GLU A 279 16.63 -9.16 3.98
CA GLU A 279 16.56 -9.77 2.65
C GLU A 279 16.98 -8.81 1.54
N CYS A 280 16.88 -7.49 1.78
CA CYS A 280 17.43 -6.50 0.87
C CYS A 280 18.77 -5.99 1.39
N ARG A 281 18.80 -5.15 2.44
CA ARG A 281 20.00 -4.38 2.80
C ARG A 281 21.20 -5.23 3.22
N ARG A 282 20.96 -6.38 3.87
CA ARG A 282 22.03 -7.27 4.35
C ARG A 282 22.35 -8.40 3.37
N ALA A 283 21.33 -9.00 2.74
CA ALA A 283 21.51 -10.16 1.88
C ALA A 283 21.95 -9.81 0.44
N ILE A 284 21.55 -8.66 -0.09
CA ILE A 284 21.79 -8.27 -1.48
C ILE A 284 22.73 -7.07 -1.50
N ASP A 285 23.93 -7.28 -2.06
CA ASP A 285 24.93 -6.21 -2.20
C ASP A 285 24.38 -5.04 -3.04
N GLY A 286 24.43 -3.84 -2.46
CA GLY A 286 23.91 -2.61 -3.08
C GLY A 286 22.38 -2.44 -3.06
N CYS A 287 21.63 -3.34 -2.42
CA CYS A 287 20.19 -3.17 -2.23
C CYS A 287 19.90 -2.15 -1.12
N GLU A 288 19.20 -1.09 -1.49
CA GLU A 288 18.74 -0.07 -0.56
C GLU A 288 17.25 0.17 -0.81
N VAL A 289 16.49 0.26 0.27
CA VAL A 289 15.03 0.28 0.24
C VAL A 289 14.50 1.13 1.39
N LEU A 290 13.35 1.76 1.17
CA LEU A 290 12.54 2.40 2.20
C LEU A 290 11.07 2.06 2.00
N ALA A 291 10.26 2.31 3.02
CA ALA A 291 8.81 2.20 3.00
C ALA A 291 8.21 3.58 3.32
N ILE A 292 7.16 3.97 2.59
CA ILE A 292 6.46 5.25 2.78
C ILE A 292 5.04 4.94 3.22
N PRO A 293 4.69 5.06 4.52
CA PRO A 293 3.31 4.95 4.95
C PRO A 293 2.46 6.07 4.34
N HIS A 294 1.21 5.74 4.04
CA HIS A 294 0.25 6.68 3.45
C HIS A 294 -1.15 6.42 4.00
N ASN A 295 -2.06 7.39 3.78
CA ASN A 295 -3.46 7.32 4.23
C ASN A 295 -3.59 6.95 5.74
N SER A 296 -2.69 7.48 6.57
CA SER A 296 -2.69 7.23 8.01
C SER A 296 -3.97 7.76 8.67
N ASN A 297 -4.63 8.74 8.05
CA ASN A 297 -5.96 9.24 8.46
C ASN A 297 -7.05 8.15 8.53
N LEU A 298 -6.85 7.02 7.85
CA LEU A 298 -7.74 5.86 7.85
C LEU A 298 -7.26 4.71 8.77
N SER A 299 -6.26 4.94 9.63
CA SER A 299 -5.61 3.90 10.43
C SER A 299 -6.27 3.65 11.81
N ASN A 300 -7.12 4.56 12.27
CA ASN A 300 -7.66 4.58 13.63
C ASN A 300 -6.55 4.52 14.70
N GLY A 301 -5.55 5.38 14.57
CA GLY A 301 -4.40 5.51 15.46
C GLY A 301 -3.30 4.48 15.24
N LYS A 302 -3.52 3.45 14.43
CA LYS A 302 -2.59 2.32 14.31
C LYS A 302 -1.30 2.63 13.55
N MET A 303 -1.31 3.62 12.65
CA MET A 303 -0.16 3.85 11.77
C MET A 303 1.08 4.31 12.53
N PHE A 304 0.89 5.22 13.50
CA PHE A 304 2.00 5.89 14.18
C PHE A 304 2.04 5.69 15.69
N ILE A 305 1.44 4.61 16.21
CA ILE A 305 1.58 4.26 17.64
C ILE A 305 3.08 4.25 18.05
N PRO A 306 3.43 4.83 19.22
CA PRO A 306 4.79 4.80 19.75
C PRO A 306 5.12 3.44 20.39
N GLU A 307 4.13 2.63 20.73
CA GLU A 307 4.32 1.30 21.28
C GLU A 307 4.79 0.31 20.21
N TYR A 308 5.63 -0.64 20.64
CA TYR A 308 6.08 -1.76 19.81
C TYR A 308 5.57 -3.09 20.41
N PRO A 309 4.31 -3.48 20.14
CA PRO A 309 3.75 -4.71 20.69
C PRO A 309 4.64 -5.93 20.39
N GLY A 310 5.02 -6.66 21.44
CA GLY A 310 5.88 -7.84 21.34
C GLY A 310 7.33 -7.61 21.77
N THR A 311 7.74 -6.37 22.06
CA THR A 311 9.00 -6.11 22.79
C THR A 311 8.85 -6.44 24.27
N SER A 312 9.95 -6.86 24.88
CA SER A 312 10.05 -7.27 26.28
C SER A 312 10.95 -6.34 27.11
N SER A 313 11.64 -5.41 26.47
CA SER A 313 12.52 -4.45 27.13
C SER A 313 12.60 -3.12 26.37
N ILE A 314 13.00 -2.07 27.10
CA ILE A 314 13.27 -0.73 26.52
C ILE A 314 14.37 -0.76 25.44
N GLU A 315 15.28 -1.73 25.52
CA GLU A 315 16.33 -1.86 24.51
C GLU A 315 15.76 -2.43 23.20
N GLU A 316 14.87 -3.41 23.28
CA GLU A 316 14.16 -3.92 22.10
C GLU A 316 13.26 -2.84 21.47
N GLU A 317 12.59 -2.01 22.28
CA GLU A 317 11.83 -0.85 21.77
C GLU A 317 12.72 0.16 21.04
N ARG A 318 13.92 0.45 21.58
CA ARG A 318 14.89 1.33 20.91
C ARG A 318 15.35 0.77 19.57
N GLU A 319 15.61 -0.53 19.49
CA GLU A 319 16.01 -1.16 18.23
C GLU A 319 14.88 -1.12 17.20
N GLN A 320 13.63 -1.35 17.62
CA GLN A 320 12.47 -1.19 16.74
C GLN A 320 12.26 0.26 16.28
N ALA A 321 12.46 1.24 17.16
CA ALA A 321 12.39 2.65 16.82
C ALA A 321 13.48 3.07 15.83
N LYS A 322 14.72 2.62 16.01
CA LYS A 322 15.82 2.84 15.07
C LYS A 322 15.51 2.21 13.70
N LEU A 323 15.00 0.98 13.70
CA LEU A 323 14.64 0.27 12.47
C LEU A 323 13.52 0.99 11.73
N ARG A 324 12.45 1.39 12.42
CA ARG A 324 11.36 2.20 11.85
C ARG A 324 11.90 3.52 11.28
N GLY A 325 12.74 4.25 12.02
CA GLY A 325 13.32 5.51 11.55
C GLY A 325 14.23 5.34 10.32
N ALA A 326 14.89 4.20 10.18
CA ALA A 326 15.68 3.87 9.00
C ALA A 326 14.82 3.43 7.79
N MET A 327 13.69 2.76 8.03
CA MET A 327 12.80 2.23 6.99
C MET A 327 11.75 3.24 6.52
N GLU A 328 11.21 4.06 7.41
CA GLU A 328 10.12 5.00 7.13
C GLU A 328 10.54 6.47 7.38
N PRO A 329 11.55 7.00 6.65
CA PRO A 329 11.98 8.38 6.82
C PRO A 329 11.02 9.40 6.18
N LEU A 330 10.05 8.95 5.39
CA LEU A 330 9.10 9.77 4.63
C LEU A 330 7.67 9.29 4.90
N VAL A 331 6.70 10.20 4.81
CA VAL A 331 5.27 9.89 4.89
C VAL A 331 4.53 10.61 3.77
N GLU A 332 3.59 9.94 3.11
CA GLU A 332 2.65 10.58 2.20
C GLU A 332 1.54 11.27 3.00
N VAL A 333 1.60 12.60 3.04
CA VAL A 333 0.68 13.44 3.83
C VAL A 333 -0.62 13.77 3.12
N PHE A 334 -0.72 13.58 1.81
CA PHE A 334 -1.93 13.85 1.02
C PHE A 334 -2.08 12.84 -0.10
N GLN A 335 -3.31 12.35 -0.25
CA GLN A 335 -3.71 11.38 -1.27
C GLN A 335 -5.18 11.64 -1.63
N HIS A 336 -5.75 10.97 -2.64
CA HIS A 336 -7.18 11.12 -2.97
C HIS A 336 -8.15 10.76 -1.82
N LYS A 337 -7.69 10.06 -0.76
CA LYS A 337 -8.46 9.76 0.47
C LYS A 337 -8.20 10.77 1.60
N GLY A 338 -7.68 11.96 1.27
CA GLY A 338 -7.60 13.11 2.17
C GLY A 338 -6.22 13.35 2.79
N SER A 339 -6.20 14.29 3.74
CA SER A 339 -5.02 14.68 4.50
C SER A 339 -4.69 13.66 5.60
N SER A 340 -3.40 13.33 5.68
CA SER A 340 -2.76 12.56 6.75
C SER A 340 -1.76 13.42 7.55
N GLU A 341 -1.63 14.72 7.23
CA GLU A 341 -0.69 15.61 7.91
C GLU A 341 -1.14 15.95 9.34
N CYS A 342 -2.40 16.39 9.47
CA CYS A 342 -2.98 16.90 10.71
C CYS A 342 -4.51 16.87 10.62
N SER A 343 -5.18 17.02 11.77
CA SER A 343 -6.64 17.19 11.85
C SER A 343 -6.98 18.54 12.46
N TYR A 344 -8.11 19.10 12.02
CA TYR A 344 -8.64 20.36 12.54
C TYR A 344 -9.08 20.25 14.01
N GLU A 345 -9.72 19.14 14.39
CA GLU A 345 -10.23 18.92 15.75
C GLU A 345 -9.27 18.07 16.60
N GLN A 346 -8.58 17.12 15.97
CA GLN A 346 -7.62 16.25 16.64
C GLN A 346 -6.20 16.72 16.36
N SER A 347 -5.76 17.78 17.04
CA SER A 347 -4.32 18.01 17.18
C SER A 347 -3.95 18.57 18.53
N SER A 348 -3.10 17.79 19.19
CA SER A 348 -2.31 18.05 20.40
C SER A 348 -3.01 17.82 21.73
N ASN A 349 -2.22 17.22 22.64
CA ASN A 349 -2.37 17.31 24.10
C ASN A 349 -2.47 18.77 24.63
N TYR A 350 -2.55 19.78 23.75
CA TYR A 350 -2.56 21.21 24.05
C TYR A 350 -3.81 21.96 23.56
N GLY A 351 -4.80 21.29 22.96
CA GLY A 351 -6.17 21.81 22.84
C GLY A 351 -6.37 23.02 21.93
N GLU A 352 -5.41 23.37 21.07
CA GLU A 352 -5.61 24.41 20.06
C GLU A 352 -5.99 23.79 18.72
N VAL A 353 -7.16 24.21 18.25
CA VAL A 353 -7.66 23.98 16.90
C VAL A 353 -6.68 24.58 15.89
N ASP A 354 -6.22 23.78 14.92
CA ASP A 354 -5.42 24.28 13.79
C ASP A 354 -6.31 24.51 12.56
N GLU A 355 -6.71 25.77 12.34
CA GLU A 355 -7.54 26.16 11.19
C GLU A 355 -6.92 25.79 9.83
N GLN A 356 -5.59 25.63 9.75
CA GLN A 356 -4.90 25.24 8.53
C GLN A 356 -5.11 23.76 8.20
N CYS A 357 -5.53 22.95 9.18
CA CYS A 357 -5.79 21.52 9.01
C CYS A 357 -7.20 21.20 8.48
N ARG A 358 -8.01 22.19 8.10
CA ARG A 358 -9.36 21.96 7.51
C ARG A 358 -9.35 21.47 6.07
N PHE A 359 -8.19 21.42 5.43
CA PHE A 359 -8.10 21.04 4.02
C PHE A 359 -8.16 19.52 3.83
N GLU A 360 -9.07 19.06 2.95
CA GLU A 360 -9.22 17.65 2.55
C GLU A 360 -9.32 16.65 3.72
N GLN A 361 -10.03 17.02 4.79
CA GLN A 361 -10.33 16.13 5.91
C GLN A 361 -11.45 15.16 5.52
N PHE A 362 -11.17 13.86 5.54
CA PHE A 362 -12.11 12.82 5.10
C PHE A 362 -12.89 12.15 6.25
N ARG A 363 -12.36 12.19 7.47
CA ARG A 363 -12.95 11.50 8.62
C ARG A 363 -13.21 12.47 9.76
N GLU A 364 -14.46 12.47 10.22
CA GLU A 364 -14.90 13.07 11.47
C GLU A 364 -15.38 11.92 12.36
N GLY A 365 -14.92 11.85 13.60
CA GLY A 365 -15.22 10.74 14.49
C GLY A 365 -14.91 11.06 15.94
N MET A 366 -15.33 10.16 16.85
CA MET A 366 -14.99 10.27 18.26
C MET A 366 -13.46 10.27 18.41
N ASP A 367 -12.95 11.21 19.21
CA ASP A 367 -11.55 11.23 19.60
C ASP A 367 -11.27 10.06 20.55
N CYS A 368 -10.36 9.16 20.16
CA CYS A 368 -9.88 8.08 21.02
C CYS A 368 -8.55 8.40 21.73
N GLY A 369 -8.05 9.63 21.61
CA GLY A 369 -6.79 10.06 22.21
C GLY A 369 -5.63 9.22 21.67
N ASP A 370 -4.93 8.56 22.59
CA ASP A 370 -3.76 7.72 22.30
C ASP A 370 -4.12 6.26 21.98
N GLU A 371 -5.39 5.89 22.11
CA GLU A 371 -5.85 4.54 21.86
C GLU A 371 -6.07 4.26 20.36
N THR A 372 -6.19 2.97 20.03
CA THR A 372 -6.46 2.52 18.65
C THR A 372 -7.89 2.03 18.46
N GLY A 373 -8.39 2.10 17.21
CA GLY A 373 -9.74 1.67 16.84
C GLY A 373 -9.79 0.69 15.66
N GLY A 374 -10.89 0.70 14.92
CA GLY A 374 -11.11 -0.14 13.73
C GLY A 374 -12.04 0.52 12.72
N LEU A 375 -12.14 -0.07 11.53
CA LEU A 375 -13.10 0.32 10.47
C LEU A 375 -12.83 1.68 9.79
N GLY A 376 -11.64 2.24 9.93
CA GLY A 376 -11.27 3.54 9.36
C GLY A 376 -11.36 3.59 7.84
N MET A 377 -11.06 2.49 7.14
CA MET A 377 -11.14 2.42 5.68
C MET A 377 -12.57 2.51 5.13
N ILE A 378 -13.58 2.28 5.97
CA ILE A 378 -15.01 2.46 5.63
C ILE A 378 -15.61 3.70 6.31
N ASN A 379 -14.76 4.67 6.68
CA ASN A 379 -15.14 5.92 7.34
C ASN A 379 -15.92 5.69 8.66
N SER A 380 -15.45 4.76 9.49
CA SER A 380 -16.06 4.44 10.78
C SER A 380 -14.99 4.32 11.88
N GLY A 381 -15.43 4.15 13.12
CA GLY A 381 -14.56 4.09 14.30
C GLY A 381 -14.10 5.46 14.80
N CYS A 382 -13.05 5.46 15.61
CA CYS A 382 -12.48 6.68 16.21
C CYS A 382 -11.40 7.31 15.34
N VAL A 383 -11.04 8.55 15.66
CA VAL A 383 -9.87 9.23 15.12
C VAL A 383 -8.90 9.50 16.27
N SER A 384 -7.62 9.23 16.06
CA SER A 384 -6.55 9.41 17.04
C SER A 384 -5.54 10.44 16.54
N ARG A 385 -4.79 11.08 17.44
CA ARG A 385 -3.63 11.89 17.03
C ARG A 385 -2.57 11.08 16.25
N TYR A 386 -2.50 9.76 16.48
CA TYR A 386 -1.60 8.86 15.75
C TYR A 386 -2.09 8.50 14.34
N ASP A 387 -3.26 8.99 13.93
CA ASP A 387 -3.67 8.98 12.52
C ASP A 387 -2.93 10.05 11.70
N PHE A 388 -2.28 11.03 12.35
CA PHE A 388 -1.71 12.19 11.69
C PHE A 388 -0.23 12.39 12.01
N VAL A 389 0.55 12.77 10.98
CA VAL A 389 2.01 12.94 11.11
C VAL A 389 2.38 13.97 12.17
N ARG A 390 1.74 15.14 12.19
CA ARG A 390 2.01 16.16 13.22
C ARG A 390 1.68 15.66 14.62
N GLY A 391 0.61 14.87 14.77
CA GLY A 391 0.25 14.27 16.05
C GLY A 391 1.30 13.28 16.56
N ALA A 392 1.87 12.50 15.65
CA ALA A 392 2.95 11.55 15.93
C ALA A 392 4.33 12.19 16.18
N LEU A 393 4.58 13.41 15.68
CA LEU A 393 5.86 14.13 15.92
C LEU A 393 5.87 14.93 17.22
N LEU A 394 4.73 15.03 17.91
CA LEU A 394 4.60 15.72 19.20
C LEU A 394 4.78 14.80 20.41
N THR A 395 4.99 13.50 20.18
CA THR A 395 5.48 12.54 21.18
C THR A 395 6.99 12.52 21.21
#